data_AF-A0AAV7YL20-F1
#
_entry.id   AF-A0AAV7YL20-F1
#
_cell.length_a   1.000
_cell.length_b   1.000
_cell.length_c   1.000
_cell.angle_alpha   90.00
_cell.angle_beta   90.00
_cell.angle_gamma   90.00
#
_symmetry.space_group_name_H-M   'P 1'
#
loop_
_entity.id
_entity.type
_entity.pdbx_description
1 polymer ?
#
loop_
_entity_poly.entity_id
_entity_poly.type
_entity_poly.pdbx_seq_one_letter_code
_entity_poly.pdbx_strand_id
1 'polypeptide(L)'
;MSNISDIKYSPCGRYILSRNYTTLKVWDVKMESKPLATLCVHDFSHSKLCELYENDFIFDKFECNWSGDGKYAITGSYENYYYLFDWKKNKGMLIDGSKTTKIYSKFYETQNPNENSNNIFSNNNKLSYDSDNVDFSKKNFQCFMEPI
;
A
#
# COMPACT_ATOMS: atom_id res chain seq x y z
N MET A 1 14.40 -10.06 -7.00
CA MET A 1 14.56 -9.92 -5.54
C MET A 1 13.24 -9.36 -5.00
N SER A 2 12.37 -10.19 -4.42
CA SER A 2 11.17 -9.68 -3.72
C SER A 2 11.46 -9.61 -2.23
N ASN A 3 11.95 -8.46 -1.77
CA ASN A 3 12.19 -8.23 -0.35
C ASN A 3 10.86 -7.89 0.34
N ILE A 4 10.48 -8.70 1.33
CA ILE A 4 9.30 -8.44 2.17
C ILE A 4 9.79 -7.64 3.38
N SER A 5 9.23 -6.46 3.63
CA SER A 5 9.65 -5.59 4.71
C SER A 5 8.94 -5.90 6.03
N ASP A 6 7.66 -6.33 5.98
CA ASP A 6 6.88 -6.63 7.18
C ASP A 6 5.74 -7.63 6.88
N ILE A 7 5.35 -8.39 7.90
CA ILE A 7 4.28 -9.39 7.86
C ILE A 7 3.47 -9.33 9.15
N LYS A 8 2.14 -9.23 9.05
CA LYS A 8 1.22 -9.22 10.21
C LYS A 8 0.04 -10.16 10.02
N TYR A 9 -0.28 -10.94 11.07
CA TYR A 9 -1.55 -11.65 11.13
C TYR A 9 -2.69 -10.69 11.39
N SER A 10 -3.82 -10.93 10.71
CA SER A 10 -5.09 -10.27 11.03
C SER A 10 -5.52 -10.59 12.46
N PRO A 11 -6.33 -9.74 13.11
CA PRO A 11 -6.83 -9.97 14.47
C PRO A 11 -7.58 -11.31 14.65
N CYS A 12 -8.22 -11.81 13.59
CA CYS A 12 -8.90 -13.11 13.61
C CYS A 12 -7.99 -14.31 13.30
N GLY A 13 -6.70 -14.08 13.05
CA GLY A 13 -5.69 -15.11 12.74
C GLY A 13 -5.83 -15.78 11.36
N ARG A 14 -6.89 -15.48 10.60
CA ARG A 14 -7.15 -16.15 9.31
C ARG A 14 -6.36 -15.57 8.14
N TYR A 15 -6.14 -14.26 8.14
CA TYR A 15 -5.47 -13.56 7.05
C TYR A 15 -4.08 -13.11 7.45
N ILE A 16 -3.18 -13.05 6.45
CA ILE A 16 -1.84 -12.49 6.58
C ILE A 16 -1.75 -11.25 5.71
N LEU A 17 -1.19 -10.18 6.24
CA LEU A 17 -0.79 -8.98 5.50
C LEU A 17 0.71 -9.04 5.29
N SER A 18 1.16 -8.84 4.05
CA SER A 18 2.58 -8.75 3.73
C SER A 18 2.86 -7.45 2.99
N ARG A 19 3.87 -6.71 3.44
CA ARG A 19 4.37 -5.49 2.79
C ARG A 19 5.65 -5.80 2.03
N ASN A 20 5.71 -5.39 0.78
CA ASN A 20 6.97 -5.13 0.10
C ASN A 20 7.02 -3.63 -0.28
N TYR A 21 8.08 -3.22 -0.97
CA TYR A 21 8.29 -1.82 -1.34
C TYR A 21 7.07 -1.21 -2.07
N THR A 22 6.62 -1.85 -3.14
CA THR A 22 5.58 -1.28 -4.03
C THR A 22 4.15 -1.65 -3.67
N THR A 23 3.91 -2.73 -2.93
CA THR A 23 2.58 -3.32 -2.70
C THR A 23 2.35 -3.81 -1.28
N LEU A 24 1.08 -3.86 -0.87
CA LEU A 24 0.60 -4.74 0.19
C LEU A 24 -0.17 -5.91 -0.43
N LYS A 25 -0.04 -7.09 0.17
CA LYS A 25 -0.84 -8.26 -0.22
C LYS A 25 -1.53 -8.84 1.00
N VAL A 26 -2.78 -9.26 0.79
CA VAL A 26 -3.56 -10.01 1.78
C VAL A 26 -3.62 -11.46 1.35
N TRP A 27 -3.37 -12.39 2.26
CA TRP A 27 -3.36 -13.84 2.01
C TRP A 27 -4.35 -14.53 2.94
N ASP A 28 -4.98 -15.61 2.50
CA ASP A 28 -5.70 -16.54 3.39
C ASP A 28 -4.72 -17.62 3.85
N VAL A 29 -4.60 -17.83 5.16
CA VAL A 29 -3.77 -18.91 5.73
C VAL A 29 -4.18 -20.29 5.19
N LYS A 30 -5.46 -20.46 4.84
CA LYS A 30 -5.97 -21.72 4.28
C LYS A 30 -5.77 -21.84 2.76
N MET A 31 -5.41 -20.77 2.07
CA MET A 31 -5.21 -20.74 0.62
C MET A 31 -3.96 -19.92 0.27
N GLU A 32 -2.81 -20.58 0.24
CA GLU A 32 -1.51 -19.95 -0.02
C GLU A 32 -1.18 -19.78 -1.51
N SER A 33 -1.97 -20.37 -2.40
CA SER A 33 -1.69 -20.37 -3.86
C SER A 33 -1.64 -18.98 -4.49
N LYS A 34 -2.38 -18.01 -3.94
CA LYS A 34 -2.41 -16.63 -4.42
C LYS A 34 -2.92 -15.68 -3.32
N PRO A 35 -2.54 -14.39 -3.36
CA PRO A 35 -3.12 -13.40 -2.47
C PRO A 35 -4.60 -13.19 -2.79
N LEU A 36 -5.39 -12.93 -1.76
CA LEU A 36 -6.79 -12.48 -1.87
C LEU A 36 -6.91 -11.07 -2.45
N ALA A 37 -5.95 -10.19 -2.13
CA ALA A 37 -5.90 -8.82 -2.62
C ALA A 37 -4.44 -8.37 -2.81
N THR A 38 -4.20 -7.54 -3.83
CA THR A 38 -2.92 -6.86 -4.07
C THR A 38 -3.19 -5.36 -4.17
N LEU A 39 -2.67 -4.61 -3.21
CA LEU A 39 -2.93 -3.19 -3.01
C LEU A 39 -1.66 -2.42 -3.40
N CYS A 40 -1.74 -1.62 -4.47
CA CYS A 40 -0.60 -0.83 -4.94
C CYS A 40 -0.38 0.39 -4.04
N VAL A 41 0.86 0.58 -3.59
CA VAL A 41 1.25 1.73 -2.75
C VAL A 41 2.18 2.67 -3.50
N HIS A 42 3.22 2.13 -4.13
CA HIS A 42 4.13 2.90 -4.96
C HIS A 42 4.11 2.38 -6.39
N ASP A 43 3.86 3.28 -7.34
CA ASP A 43 3.87 3.03 -8.78
C ASP A 43 4.92 3.96 -9.40
N PHE A 44 6.19 3.50 -9.40
CA PHE A 44 7.34 4.26 -9.91
C PHE A 44 7.66 3.84 -11.34
N SER A 45 8.00 4.83 -12.17
CA SER A 45 8.53 4.61 -13.51
C SER A 45 9.89 3.91 -13.47
N HIS A 46 10.30 3.25 -14.57
CA HIS A 46 11.59 2.56 -14.62
C HIS A 46 12.79 3.50 -14.40
N SER A 47 12.71 4.74 -14.87
CA SER A 47 13.74 5.76 -14.64
C SER A 47 13.87 6.13 -13.16
N LYS A 48 12.74 6.27 -12.46
CA LYS A 48 12.74 6.57 -11.02
C LYS A 48 13.25 5.39 -10.19
N LEU A 49 12.98 4.15 -10.62
CA LEU A 49 13.55 2.97 -9.98
C LEU A 49 15.09 3.00 -10.00
N CYS A 50 15.74 3.41 -11.09
CA CYS A 50 17.20 3.55 -11.12
C CYS A 50 17.72 4.52 -10.05
N GLU A 51 17.10 5.70 -9.92
CA GLU A 51 17.44 6.69 -8.88
C GLU A 51 17.26 6.12 -7.46
N LEU A 52 16.19 5.34 -7.24
CA LEU A 52 15.94 4.67 -5.96
C LEU A 52 16.98 3.59 -5.63
N TYR A 53 17.52 2.91 -6.64
CA TYR A 53 18.62 1.95 -6.47
C TYR A 53 19.94 2.66 -6.17
N GLU A 54 20.25 3.75 -6.89
CA GLU A 54 21.50 4.50 -6.70
C GLU A 54 21.58 5.17 -5.32
N ASN A 55 20.46 5.62 -4.79
CA ASN A 55 20.38 6.28 -3.48
C ASN A 55 19.95 5.33 -2.34
N ASP A 56 19.94 4.02 -2.56
CA ASP A 56 19.55 2.97 -1.60
C ASP A 56 18.12 3.08 -1.03
N PHE A 57 17.27 3.98 -1.54
CA PHE A 57 15.90 4.17 -1.08
C PHE A 57 15.01 2.95 -1.31
N ILE A 58 15.33 2.11 -2.29
CA ILE A 58 14.59 0.86 -2.52
C ILE A 58 14.72 -0.15 -1.37
N PHE A 59 15.70 0.03 -0.48
CA PHE A 59 15.90 -0.83 0.71
C PHE A 59 15.15 -0.34 1.95
N ASP A 60 14.44 0.78 1.85
CA ASP A 60 13.57 1.28 2.91
C ASP A 60 12.51 0.23 3.30
N LYS A 61 12.35 0.01 4.60
CA LYS A 61 11.45 -1.01 5.16
C LYS A 61 10.22 -0.35 5.78
N PHE A 62 9.19 -0.19 4.97
CA PHE A 62 7.88 0.24 5.47
C PHE A 62 7.16 -0.90 6.20
N GLU A 63 6.55 -0.58 7.32
CA GLU A 63 5.71 -1.49 8.08
C GLU A 63 4.26 -1.44 7.58
N CYS A 64 3.49 -2.46 7.95
CA CYS A 64 2.06 -2.50 7.73
C CYS A 64 1.32 -2.95 9.00
N ASN A 65 0.05 -2.58 9.12
CA ASN A 65 -0.76 -3.00 10.25
C ASN A 65 -2.23 -3.20 9.86
N TRP A 66 -2.94 -3.92 10.70
CA TRP A 66 -4.39 -4.12 10.60
C TRP A 66 -5.12 -3.11 11.47
N SER A 67 -6.34 -2.76 11.06
CA SER A 67 -7.31 -2.21 12.01
C SER A 67 -7.68 -3.27 13.05
N GLY A 68 -8.12 -2.85 14.24
CA GLY A 68 -8.54 -3.77 15.31
C GLY A 68 -9.64 -4.76 14.89
N ASP A 69 -10.48 -4.38 13.92
CA ASP A 69 -11.53 -5.24 13.35
C ASP A 69 -11.10 -6.05 12.11
N GLY A 70 -9.84 -5.90 11.66
CA GLY A 70 -9.28 -6.58 10.49
C GLY A 70 -9.90 -6.19 9.14
N LYS A 71 -10.74 -5.15 9.09
CA LYS A 71 -11.38 -4.68 7.84
C LYS A 71 -10.45 -3.79 7.01
N TYR A 72 -9.56 -3.06 7.67
CA TYR A 72 -8.65 -2.14 7.01
C TYR A 72 -7.20 -2.55 7.21
N ALA A 73 -6.38 -2.24 6.21
CA ALA A 73 -4.93 -2.36 6.26
C ALA A 73 -4.32 -0.97 6.12
N ILE A 74 -3.29 -0.66 6.92
CA ILE A 74 -2.56 0.61 6.87
C ILE A 74 -1.08 0.36 6.60
N THR A 75 -0.43 1.29 5.89
CA THR A 75 1.03 1.31 5.75
C THR A 75 1.55 2.74 5.66
N GLY A 76 2.81 2.95 6.05
CA GLY A 76 3.51 4.20 5.82
C GLY A 76 4.09 4.32 4.41
N SER A 77 4.44 5.55 4.04
CA SER A 77 5.03 5.93 2.75
C SER A 77 5.99 7.11 2.93
N TYR A 78 6.62 7.51 1.83
CA TYR A 78 7.31 8.78 1.70
C TYR A 78 6.36 9.98 1.86
N GLU A 79 6.94 11.16 2.07
CA GLU A 79 6.27 12.46 2.22
C GLU A 79 5.32 12.54 3.42
N ASN A 80 5.61 11.74 4.45
CA ASN A 80 4.79 11.60 5.64
C ASN A 80 3.35 11.10 5.36
N TYR A 81 3.13 10.42 4.23
CA TYR A 81 1.84 9.83 3.93
C TYR A 81 1.63 8.47 4.59
N TYR A 82 0.37 8.16 4.85
CA TYR A 82 -0.12 6.82 5.19
C TYR A 82 -1.16 6.39 4.16
N TYR A 83 -1.11 5.13 3.77
CA TYR A 83 -2.13 4.51 2.93
C TYR A 83 -3.03 3.64 3.79
N LEU A 84 -4.34 3.87 3.70
CA LEU A 84 -5.38 3.06 4.36
C LEU A 84 -6.23 2.35 3.29
N PHE A 85 -6.33 1.04 3.35
CA PHE A 85 -7.06 0.23 2.37
C PHE A 85 -8.21 -0.54 3.02
N ASP A 86 -9.39 -0.46 2.40
CA ASP A 86 -10.43 -1.49 2.53
C ASP A 86 -10.12 -2.60 1.52
N TRP A 87 -9.41 -3.62 2.00
CA TRP A 87 -8.87 -4.69 1.15
C TRP A 87 -9.96 -5.59 0.55
N LYS A 88 -11.15 -5.67 1.16
CA LYS A 88 -12.27 -6.44 0.61
C LYS A 88 -12.96 -5.71 -0.52
N LYS A 89 -13.02 -4.39 -0.44
CA LYS A 89 -13.61 -3.53 -1.47
C LYS A 89 -12.58 -3.05 -2.49
N ASN A 90 -11.30 -3.42 -2.35
CA ASN A 90 -10.19 -2.94 -3.17
C ASN A 90 -10.11 -1.41 -3.24
N LYS A 91 -10.48 -0.71 -2.16
CA LYS A 91 -10.52 0.75 -2.09
C LYS A 91 -9.40 1.29 -1.19
N GLY A 92 -8.58 2.21 -1.70
CA GLY A 92 -7.50 2.85 -0.94
C GLY A 92 -7.76 4.33 -0.64
N MET A 93 -7.25 4.84 0.47
CA MET A 93 -7.26 6.26 0.86
C MET A 93 -5.85 6.67 1.28
N LEU A 94 -5.42 7.87 0.86
CA LEU A 94 -4.18 8.47 1.29
C LEU A 94 -4.44 9.44 2.45
N ILE A 95 -3.58 9.43 3.47
CA ILE A 95 -3.68 10.27 4.66
C ILE A 95 -2.36 11.03 4.82
N ASP A 96 -2.43 12.34 4.93
CA ASP A 96 -1.28 13.21 5.22
C ASP A 96 -1.01 13.23 6.73
N GLY A 97 0.11 12.64 7.16
CA GLY A 97 0.52 12.59 8.57
C GLY A 97 1.06 13.92 9.10
N SER A 98 1.37 14.88 8.22
CA SER A 98 1.84 16.22 8.64
C SER A 98 0.71 17.15 9.05
N LYS A 99 -0.54 16.83 8.68
CA LYS A 99 -1.72 17.65 8.97
C LYS A 99 -2.61 16.95 9.99
N THR A 100 -2.89 17.63 11.10
CA THR A 100 -3.84 17.17 12.13
C THR A 100 -5.28 17.11 11.61
N THR A 101 -5.56 17.79 10.49
CA THR A 101 -6.88 17.82 9.84
C THR A 101 -6.88 16.83 8.67
N LYS A 102 -7.80 15.86 8.70
CA LYS A 102 -8.01 14.85 7.63
C LYS A 102 -8.03 15.51 6.25
N ILE A 103 -7.12 15.17 5.34
CA ILE A 103 -7.25 15.57 3.93
C ILE A 103 -6.98 14.40 2.96
N TYR A 104 -7.85 14.36 1.94
CA TYR A 104 -7.89 13.58 0.69
C TYR A 104 -8.35 12.11 0.77
N SER A 105 -9.64 11.93 1.06
CA SER A 105 -10.35 10.69 0.72
C SER A 105 -10.72 10.66 -0.77
N LYS A 106 -9.82 10.18 -1.63
CA LYS A 106 -10.24 9.66 -2.94
C LYS A 106 -10.00 8.16 -2.95
N PHE A 107 -11.09 7.40 -2.88
CA PHE A 107 -11.03 5.96 -3.04
C PHE A 107 -10.61 5.64 -4.47
N TYR A 108 -9.46 4.97 -4.63
CA TYR A 108 -9.07 4.38 -5.90
C TYR A 108 -9.23 2.87 -5.86
N GLU A 109 -9.62 2.29 -7.00
CA GLU A 109 -9.69 0.85 -7.17
C GLU A 109 -8.29 0.29 -7.36
N THR A 110 -7.98 -0.74 -6.60
CA THR A 110 -6.72 -1.49 -6.69
C THR A 110 -6.91 -2.67 -7.65
N GLN A 111 -5.84 -2.99 -8.38
CA GLN A 111 -5.86 -4.03 -9.42
C GLN A 111 -6.27 -5.38 -8.82
N ASN A 112 -7.36 -5.95 -9.37
CA ASN A 112 -7.87 -7.25 -8.94
C ASN A 112 -7.18 -8.35 -9.76
N PRO A 113 -6.46 -9.31 -9.16
CA PRO A 113 -5.73 -10.32 -9.91
C PRO A 113 -6.62 -11.36 -10.62
N ASN A 114 -7.95 -11.26 -10.54
CA ASN A 114 -8.91 -12.21 -11.12
C ASN A 114 -9.69 -11.67 -12.34
N GLU A 115 -9.37 -10.48 -12.86
CA GLU A 115 -10.00 -10.01 -14.10
C GLU A 115 -9.07 -10.26 -15.29
N ASN A 116 -9.52 -11.14 -16.19
CA ASN A 116 -8.89 -11.37 -17.49
C ASN A 116 -8.71 -10.02 -18.20
N SER A 117 -7.47 -9.72 -18.58
CA SER A 117 -7.08 -8.61 -19.44
C SER A 117 -7.92 -8.61 -20.71
N ASN A 118 -8.86 -7.65 -20.81
CA ASN A 118 -9.36 -7.03 -22.04
C ASN A 118 -10.50 -6.08 -21.65
N ASN A 119 -10.19 -4.91 -21.09
CA ASN A 119 -11.02 -3.72 -21.25
C ASN A 119 -10.24 -2.45 -20.90
N ILE A 120 -9.84 -1.75 -21.97
CA ILE A 120 -9.95 -0.30 -22.13
C ILE A 120 -9.68 0.51 -20.86
N PHE A 121 -8.42 0.92 -20.73
CA PHE A 121 -8.01 2.08 -19.94
C PHE A 121 -8.76 3.32 -20.43
N SER A 122 -9.92 3.58 -19.83
CA SER A 122 -10.56 4.88 -19.89
C SER A 122 -11.45 5.03 -18.67
N ASN A 123 -10.89 5.64 -17.62
CA ASN A 123 -11.65 6.46 -16.66
C ASN A 123 -10.68 7.36 -15.85
N ASN A 124 -10.20 8.39 -16.54
CA ASN A 124 -10.11 9.81 -16.17
C ASN A 124 -10.29 10.22 -14.69
N ASN A 125 -9.61 9.58 -13.73
CA ASN A 125 -9.56 10.11 -12.36
C ASN A 125 -8.36 9.63 -11.52
N LYS A 126 -7.24 9.23 -12.15
CA LYS A 126 -5.94 9.06 -11.47
C LYS A 126 -5.44 10.46 -11.07
N LEU A 127 -5.79 10.94 -9.87
CA LEU A 127 -5.03 12.03 -9.27
C LEU A 127 -3.69 11.38 -8.90
N SER A 128 -2.68 11.71 -9.68
CA SER A 128 -1.32 11.23 -9.53
C SER A 128 -0.79 11.67 -8.17
N TYR A 129 -0.57 10.71 -7.26
CA TYR A 129 0.66 10.80 -6.47
C TYR A 129 1.75 11.07 -7.50
N ASP A 130 2.38 12.24 -7.44
CA ASP A 130 3.42 12.59 -8.39
C ASP A 130 4.66 11.79 -8.01
N SER A 131 4.65 10.52 -8.42
CA SER A 131 5.74 9.57 -8.21
C SER A 131 7.08 10.10 -8.70
N ASP A 132 7.08 11.09 -9.59
CA ASP A 132 8.28 11.68 -10.17
C ASP A 132 8.89 12.78 -9.27
N ASN A 133 8.08 13.47 -8.46
CA ASN A 133 8.49 14.56 -7.54
C ASN A 133 8.34 14.22 -6.05
N VAL A 134 8.68 12.98 -5.66
CA VAL A 134 8.62 12.54 -4.26
C VAL A 134 9.82 13.02 -3.45
N ASP A 135 9.58 13.68 -2.31
CA ASP A 135 10.63 13.97 -1.33
C ASP A 135 10.94 12.74 -0.46
N PHE A 136 11.96 11.98 -0.86
CA PHE A 136 12.40 10.78 -0.15
C PHE A 136 13.04 11.05 1.21
N SER A 137 13.35 12.31 1.58
CA SER A 137 13.90 12.60 2.91
C SER A 137 12.85 12.46 4.02
N LYS A 138 11.56 12.61 3.68
CA LYS A 138 10.43 12.48 4.60
C LYS A 138 9.85 11.07 4.50
N LYS A 139 9.97 10.28 5.56
CA LYS A 139 9.57 8.87 5.58
C LYS A 139 8.79 8.55 6.85
N ASN A 140 7.62 7.93 6.71
CA ASN A 140 6.94 7.27 7.82
C ASN A 140 7.11 5.76 7.67
N PHE A 141 8.00 5.16 8.46
CA PHE A 141 8.25 3.72 8.41
C PHE A 141 7.23 2.91 9.20
N GLN A 142 6.82 3.42 10.36
CA GLN A 142 5.94 2.72 11.30
C GLN A 142 4.50 3.18 11.14
N CYS A 143 3.55 2.27 11.32
CA CYS A 143 2.14 2.62 11.38
C CYS A 143 1.44 1.79 12.47
N PHE A 144 0.62 2.47 13.26
CA PHE A 144 -0.19 1.85 14.29
C PHE A 144 -1.63 2.29 14.14
N MET A 145 -2.55 1.35 14.33
CA MET A 145 -3.98 1.62 14.39
C MET A 145 -4.47 1.11 15.73
N GLU A 146 -4.96 2.01 16.57
CA GLU A 146 -5.53 1.63 17.86
C GLU A 146 -6.75 0.72 17.64
N PRO A 147 -6.86 -0.38 18.40
CA PRO A 147 -8.12 -1.11 18.48
C PRO A 147 -9.16 -0.20 19.14
N ILE A 148 -10.27 0.04 18.43
CA ILE A 148 -11.45 0.75 18.95
C ILE A 148 -12.19 -0.16 19.94
#